data_AF-A0A832XYR0-F1
#
_entry.id   AF-A0A832XYR0-F1
#
_cell.length_a   1.000
_cell.length_b   1.000
_cell.length_c   1.000
_cell.angle_alpha   90.00
_cell.angle_beta   90.00
_cell.angle_gamma   90.00
#
_symmetry.space_group_name_H-M   'P 1'
#
loop_
_entity.id
_entity.type
_entity.pdbx_description
1 polymer ?
#
loop_
_entity_poly.entity_id
_entity_poly.type
_entity_poly.pdbx_seq_one_letter_code
_entity_poly.pdbx_strand_id
1 'polypeptide(L)'
;MDNQPKYRSLEESYFFEDGSTMRKPIEGTVAVGRYNEDVSFISGKNKDGSYVADNPIILTREILDRGQDRYNIYCAPCHSQVGNGKGIVTQYDYPVIPGNFHDNRIRNQPDGEMFN
;
A
#
# COMPACT_ATOMS: atom_id res chain seq x y z
N MET A 1 7.10 -35.50 -12.52
CA MET A 1 7.55 -34.24 -13.18
C MET A 1 7.31 -33.08 -12.20
N ASP A 2 7.63 -33.30 -10.93
CA ASP A 2 7.10 -32.50 -9.84
C ASP A 2 7.86 -31.17 -9.77
N ASN A 3 9.17 -31.26 -10.06
CA ASN A 3 10.04 -30.14 -10.40
C ASN A 3 10.37 -30.20 -11.89
N GLN A 4 10.19 -29.07 -12.57
CA GLN A 4 10.53 -28.90 -13.98
C GLN A 4 11.82 -28.07 -14.07
N PRO A 5 12.66 -28.26 -15.10
CA PRO A 5 13.88 -27.49 -15.29
C PRO A 5 13.58 -26.08 -15.83
N LYS A 6 12.76 -25.31 -15.11
CA LYS A 6 12.43 -23.91 -15.36
C LYS A 6 12.19 -23.23 -14.02
N TYR A 7 12.53 -21.95 -13.94
CA TYR A 7 12.23 -21.17 -12.74
C TYR A 7 10.74 -20.82 -12.66
N ARG A 8 10.18 -20.94 -11.46
CA ARG A 8 8.90 -20.38 -11.05
C ARG A 8 9.13 -19.09 -10.26
N SER A 9 8.07 -18.30 -10.11
CA SER A 9 8.11 -17.13 -9.23
C SER A 9 8.42 -17.54 -7.79
N LEU A 10 9.31 -16.79 -7.14
CA LEU A 10 9.78 -17.03 -5.76
C LEU A 10 10.53 -18.36 -5.54
N GLU A 11 11.07 -18.94 -6.61
CA GLU A 11 12.00 -20.08 -6.53
C GLU A 11 13.45 -19.61 -6.28
N GLU A 12 14.27 -20.48 -5.71
CA GLU A 12 15.71 -20.26 -5.54
C GLU A 12 16.45 -20.33 -6.90
N SER A 13 17.46 -19.49 -7.08
CA SER A 13 18.37 -19.49 -8.22
C SER A 13 19.82 -19.58 -7.75
N TYR A 14 20.57 -20.56 -8.24
CA TYR A 14 22.01 -20.66 -7.97
C TYR A 14 22.87 -19.82 -8.93
N PHE A 15 22.25 -19.09 -9.86
CA PHE A 15 22.95 -18.27 -10.84
C PHE A 15 23.21 -16.84 -10.35
N PHE A 16 22.28 -16.26 -9.58
CA PHE A 16 22.38 -14.89 -9.08
C PHE A 16 22.90 -14.88 -7.63
N GLU A 17 23.69 -13.86 -7.28
CA GLU A 17 24.31 -13.71 -5.95
C GLU A 17 23.28 -13.64 -4.80
N ASP A 18 22.09 -13.11 -5.07
CA ASP A 18 21.00 -12.96 -4.10
C ASP A 18 20.07 -14.18 -4.02
N GLY A 19 20.36 -15.25 -4.75
CA GLY A 19 19.56 -16.47 -4.75
C GLY A 19 18.18 -16.33 -5.40
N SER A 20 17.83 -15.20 -5.99
CA SER A 20 16.45 -14.88 -6.39
C SER A 20 16.22 -15.04 -7.89
N THR A 21 15.16 -15.78 -8.26
CA THR A 21 14.60 -15.77 -9.62
C THR A 21 13.80 -14.51 -9.93
N MET A 22 13.30 -13.82 -8.91
CA MET A 22 12.53 -12.57 -9.02
C MET A 22 13.47 -11.38 -9.17
N ARG A 23 13.95 -11.16 -10.39
CA ARG A 23 14.81 -10.01 -10.71
C ARG A 23 14.05 -8.69 -10.58
N LYS A 24 14.64 -7.73 -9.89
CA LYS A 24 14.11 -6.35 -9.84
C LYS A 24 14.22 -5.74 -11.25
N PRO A 25 13.14 -5.15 -11.80
CA PRO A 25 13.23 -4.35 -13.02
C PRO A 25 14.24 -3.21 -12.85
N ILE A 26 14.87 -2.78 -13.94
CA ILE A 26 15.76 -1.62 -13.94
C ILE A 26 14.93 -0.37 -13.60
N GLU A 27 15.48 0.51 -12.76
CA GLU A 27 14.82 1.75 -12.36
C GLU A 27 14.38 2.58 -13.57
N GLY A 28 13.19 3.18 -13.50
CA GLY A 28 12.60 3.94 -14.61
C GLY A 28 11.93 3.09 -15.70
N THR A 29 11.95 1.75 -15.61
CA THR A 29 11.21 0.89 -16.57
C THR A 29 9.70 1.04 -16.39
N VAL A 30 8.97 1.27 -17.48
CA VAL A 30 7.48 1.32 -17.49
C VAL A 30 6.93 0.09 -18.20
N ALA A 31 6.08 -0.68 -17.50
CA ALA A 31 5.43 -1.84 -18.09
C ALA A 31 4.27 -1.44 -19.03
N VAL A 32 4.14 -2.16 -20.15
CA VAL A 32 3.04 -1.97 -21.10
C VAL A 32 1.69 -2.23 -20.40
N GLY A 33 0.75 -1.30 -20.54
CA GLY A 33 -0.57 -1.38 -19.88
C GLY A 33 -0.59 -1.03 -18.39
N ARG A 34 0.54 -0.58 -17.83
CA ARG A 34 0.63 -0.06 -16.44
C ARG A 34 0.93 1.43 -16.37
N TYR A 35 0.94 2.11 -17.50
CA TYR A 35 1.00 3.57 -17.54
C TYR A 35 -0.37 4.16 -17.18
N ASN A 36 -0.39 5.15 -16.29
CA ASN A 36 -1.58 5.93 -15.99
C ASN A 36 -1.26 7.41 -16.26
N GLU A 37 -2.07 8.04 -17.12
CA GLU A 37 -1.93 9.46 -17.46
C GLU A 37 -2.35 10.37 -16.30
N ASP A 38 -3.25 9.89 -15.44
CA ASP A 38 -3.65 10.59 -14.23
C ASP A 38 -2.67 10.29 -13.11
N VAL A 39 -1.63 11.13 -13.04
CA VAL A 39 -0.61 11.08 -12.00
C VAL A 39 -1.24 11.27 -10.62
N SER A 40 -2.31 12.05 -10.50
CA SER A 40 -2.96 12.33 -9.23
C SER A 40 -3.68 11.10 -8.68
N PHE A 41 -4.31 10.32 -9.56
CA PHE A 41 -4.94 9.06 -9.19
C PHE A 41 -3.94 8.01 -8.64
N ILE A 42 -2.73 7.93 -9.19
CA ILE A 42 -1.74 6.92 -8.79
C ILE A 42 -0.77 7.36 -7.70
N SER A 43 -0.72 8.65 -7.36
CA SER A 43 0.24 9.19 -6.39
C SER A 43 -0.39 9.94 -5.21
N GLY A 44 -1.66 10.34 -5.31
CA GLY A 44 -2.32 11.23 -4.35
C GLY A 44 -1.86 12.69 -4.46
N LYS A 45 -1.08 13.06 -5.49
CA LYS A 45 -0.54 14.43 -5.67
C LYS A 45 -1.01 15.08 -6.96
N ASN A 46 -1.36 16.36 -6.88
CA ASN A 46 -1.60 17.23 -8.02
C ASN A 46 -0.30 17.48 -8.79
N LYS A 47 -0.42 18.02 -10.02
CA LYS A 47 0.74 18.33 -10.88
C LYS A 47 1.72 19.34 -10.27
N ASP A 48 1.23 20.19 -9.37
CA ASP A 48 2.04 21.17 -8.63
C ASP A 48 2.69 20.59 -7.36
N GLY A 49 2.47 19.30 -7.06
CA GLY A 49 3.00 18.59 -5.90
C GLY A 49 2.15 18.71 -4.64
N SER A 50 1.07 19.50 -4.65
CA SER A 50 0.11 19.54 -3.54
C SER A 50 -0.67 18.22 -3.44
N TYR A 51 -1.15 17.86 -2.25
CA TYR A 51 -1.97 16.66 -2.09
C TYR A 51 -3.38 16.88 -2.66
N VAL A 52 -3.92 15.83 -3.26
CA VAL A 52 -5.33 15.78 -3.68
C VAL A 52 -6.21 15.90 -2.43
N ALA A 53 -7.13 16.86 -2.40
CA ALA A 53 -7.97 17.11 -1.23
C ALA A 53 -8.93 15.96 -0.95
N ASP A 54 -9.66 15.52 -1.99
CA ASP A 54 -10.74 14.55 -1.89
C ASP A 54 -10.48 13.35 -2.82
N ASN A 55 -10.83 12.15 -2.35
CA ASN A 55 -10.71 10.92 -3.12
C ASN A 55 -11.48 11.03 -4.46
N PRO A 56 -10.81 10.84 -5.62
CA PRO A 56 -11.44 11.02 -6.93
C PRO A 56 -12.40 9.88 -7.31
N ILE A 57 -12.45 8.78 -6.55
CA ILE A 57 -13.35 7.66 -6.83
C ILE A 57 -14.74 7.88 -6.26
N ILE A 58 -15.75 7.42 -6.99
CA ILE A 58 -17.12 7.38 -6.48
C ILE A 58 -17.20 6.34 -5.37
N LEU A 59 -17.47 6.76 -4.14
CA LEU A 59 -17.55 5.88 -2.96
C LEU A 59 -18.88 5.14 -2.90
N THR A 60 -19.01 4.07 -3.69
CA THR A 60 -20.15 3.15 -3.61
C THR A 60 -20.04 2.26 -2.37
N ARG A 61 -21.15 1.61 -1.99
CA ARG A 61 -21.15 0.66 -0.86
C ARG A 61 -20.16 -0.48 -1.06
N GLU A 62 -20.10 -1.03 -2.27
CA GLU A 62 -19.15 -2.09 -2.63
C GLU A 62 -17.69 -1.66 -2.42
N ILE A 63 -17.36 -0.42 -2.81
CA ILE A 63 -16.01 0.14 -2.61
C ILE A 63 -15.70 0.30 -1.12
N LEU A 64 -16.66 0.76 -0.33
CA LEU A 64 -16.50 0.90 1.12
C LEU A 64 -16.35 -0.45 1.83
N ASP A 65 -17.14 -1.45 1.44
CA ASP A 65 -17.04 -2.81 2.00
C ASP A 65 -15.69 -3.44 1.66
N ARG A 66 -15.20 -3.25 0.42
CA ARG A 66 -13.83 -3.64 0.05
C ARG A 66 -12.79 -2.86 0.84
N GLY A 67 -12.98 -1.56 1.04
CA GLY A 67 -12.09 -0.71 1.82
C GLY A 67 -11.96 -1.20 3.26
N GLN A 68 -13.08 -1.56 3.89
CA GLN A 68 -13.10 -2.14 5.23
C GLN A 68 -12.35 -3.47 5.31
N ASP A 69 -12.57 -4.38 4.35
CA ASP A 69 -11.84 -5.65 4.28
C ASP A 69 -10.31 -5.43 4.17
N ARG A 70 -9.89 -4.57 3.24
CA ARG A 70 -8.47 -4.24 3.05
C ARG A 70 -7.85 -3.54 4.25
N TYR A 71 -8.58 -2.62 4.88
CA TYR A 71 -8.15 -1.97 6.12
C TYR A 71 -7.93 -2.99 7.24
N ASN A 72 -8.86 -3.93 7.42
CA ASN A 72 -8.77 -4.95 8.45
C ASN A 72 -7.60 -5.92 8.24
N ILE A 73 -7.21 -6.17 6.99
CA ILE A 73 -6.07 -7.03 6.63
C ILE A 73 -4.73 -6.33 6.88
N TYR A 74 -4.56 -5.10 6.38
CA TYR A 74 -3.24 -4.46 6.31
C TYR A 74 -3.02 -3.37 7.38
N CYS A 75 -4.06 -2.63 7.76
CA CYS A 75 -3.93 -1.43 8.59
C CYS A 75 -4.30 -1.69 10.05
N ALA A 76 -5.39 -2.42 10.31
CA ALA A 76 -5.92 -2.69 11.63
C ALA A 76 -4.96 -3.44 12.58
N PRO A 77 -4.02 -4.30 12.13
CA PRO A 77 -3.05 -4.91 13.03
C PRO A 77 -2.24 -3.88 13.84
N CYS A 78 -1.96 -2.71 13.27
CA CYS A 78 -1.28 -1.61 13.95
C CYS A 78 -2.26 -0.53 14.43
N HIS A 79 -3.21 -0.13 13.60
CA HIS A 79 -4.09 1.02 13.88
C HIS A 79 -5.39 0.68 14.62
N SER A 80 -5.64 -0.61 14.93
CA SER A 80 -6.91 -1.18 15.40
C SER A 80 -8.03 -1.12 14.36
N GLN A 81 -9.11 -1.89 14.55
CA GLN A 81 -10.29 -1.83 13.67
C GLN A 81 -11.04 -0.49 13.73
N VAL A 82 -10.87 0.26 14.82
CA VAL A 82 -11.54 1.56 15.02
C VAL A 82 -10.61 2.74 14.73
N GLY A 83 -9.37 2.50 14.28
CA GLY A 83 -8.43 3.56 13.91
C GLY A 83 -7.81 4.36 15.06
N ASN A 84 -7.87 3.87 16.30
CA ASN A 84 -7.36 4.59 17.47
C ASN A 84 -5.87 4.35 17.78
N GLY A 85 -5.14 3.66 16.89
CA GLY A 85 -3.71 3.39 17.07
C GLY A 85 -3.37 2.27 18.07
N LYS A 86 -4.37 1.53 18.58
CA LYS A 86 -4.19 0.47 19.59
C LYS A 86 -4.37 -0.93 19.01
N GLY A 87 -3.76 -1.21 17.87
CA GLY A 87 -3.80 -2.53 17.23
C GLY A 87 -3.08 -3.60 18.05
N ILE A 88 -3.19 -4.86 17.62
CA ILE A 88 -2.54 -5.99 18.31
C ILE A 88 -1.02 -5.83 18.39
N VAL A 89 -0.39 -5.21 17.38
CA VAL A 89 1.06 -5.01 17.35
C VAL A 89 1.54 -4.12 18.51
N THR A 90 0.73 -3.18 18.98
CA THR A 90 1.11 -2.28 20.09
C THR A 90 1.07 -2.96 21.46
N GLN A 91 0.63 -4.22 21.54
CA GLN A 91 0.69 -5.01 22.77
C GLN A 91 2.07 -5.65 22.98
N TYR A 92 2.93 -5.62 21.97
CA TYR A 92 4.31 -6.07 22.03
C TYR A 92 5.26 -4.88 22.22
N ASP A 93 6.52 -5.15 22.54
CA ASP A 93 7.58 -4.12 22.62
C ASP A 93 7.91 -3.61 21.21
N TYR A 94 7.08 -2.68 20.74
CA TYR A 94 7.15 -2.13 19.39
C TYR A 94 7.55 -0.65 19.45
N PRO A 95 8.61 -0.23 18.74
CA PRO A 95 9.23 1.08 18.94
C PRO A 95 8.45 2.25 18.32
N VAL A 96 7.37 1.98 17.58
CA VAL A 96 6.59 3.01 16.88
C VAL A 96 5.17 3.01 17.41
N ILE A 97 4.69 4.15 17.88
CA ILE A 97 3.28 4.33 18.25
C ILE A 97 2.49 4.64 16.98
N PRO A 98 1.56 3.78 16.54
CA PRO A 98 0.73 4.04 15.38
C PRO A 98 -0.15 5.27 15.59
N GLY A 99 -0.30 6.09 14.55
CA GLY A 99 -1.14 7.27 14.61
C GLY A 99 -2.61 6.95 14.92
N ASN A 100 -3.24 7.82 15.70
CA ASN A 100 -4.68 7.82 15.95
C ASN A 100 -5.39 8.63 14.86
N PHE A 101 -6.23 7.98 14.05
CA PHE A 101 -6.93 8.63 12.94
C PHE A 101 -8.05 9.56 13.40
N HIS A 102 -8.41 9.54 14.68
CA HIS A 102 -9.37 10.48 15.26
C HIS A 102 -8.75 11.84 15.62
N ASP A 103 -7.42 11.97 15.58
CA ASP A 103 -6.74 13.23 15.86
C ASP A 103 -7.11 14.30 14.82
N ASN A 104 -7.37 15.53 15.27
CA ASN A 104 -7.78 16.62 14.38
C ASN A 104 -6.79 16.87 13.24
N ARG A 105 -5.49 16.64 13.44
CA ARG A 105 -4.50 16.76 12.37
C ARG A 105 -4.79 15.79 11.23
N ILE A 106 -5.08 14.52 11.54
CA ILE A 106 -5.36 13.49 10.54
C ILE A 106 -6.74 13.71 9.91
N ARG A 107 -7.75 14.05 10.72
CA ARG A 107 -9.12 14.27 10.20
C ARG A 107 -9.24 15.42 9.21
N ASN A 108 -8.32 16.38 9.28
CA ASN A 108 -8.29 17.54 8.40
C ASN A 108 -7.17 17.46 7.34
N GLN A 109 -6.45 16.33 7.26
CA GLN A 109 -5.43 16.16 6.22
C GLN A 109 -6.10 15.80 4.89
N PRO A 110 -5.51 16.18 3.74
CA PRO A 110 -5.99 15.78 2.42
C PRO A 110 -6.02 14.26 2.24
N ASP A 111 -7.00 13.73 1.50
CA ASP A 111 -7.07 12.30 1.18
C ASP A 111 -5.81 11.80 0.45
N GLY A 112 -5.25 12.64 -0.42
CA GLY A 112 -4.01 12.37 -1.13
C GLY A 112 -2.79 12.22 -0.23
N GLU A 113 -2.79 12.86 0.95
CA GLU A 113 -1.73 12.68 1.96
C GLU A 113 -1.87 11.32 2.67
N MET A 114 -3.09 10.83 2.87
CA MET A 114 -3.34 9.48 3.39
C MET A 114 -2.94 8.39 2.38
N PHE A 115 -3.01 8.70 1.08
CA PHE A 115 -2.66 7.77 0.01
C PHE A 115 -1.15 7.67 -0.28
N ASN A 116 -0.40 8.77 -0.11
CA ASN A 116 1.01 8.89 -0.50
C ASN A 116 1.98 8.12 0.39
#